data_AF-A0A7L5AEB1-F1
#
_entry.id   AF-A0A7L5AEB1-F1
#
_cell.length_a   1.000
_cell.length_b   1.000
_cell.length_c   1.000
_cell.angle_alpha   90.00
_cell.angle_beta   90.00
_cell.angle_gamma   90.00
#
_symmetry.space_group_name_H-M   'P 1'
#
loop_
_entity.id
_entity.type
_entity.pdbx_description
1 polymer ?
#
loop_
_entity_poly.entity_id
_entity_poly.type
_entity_poly.pdbx_seq_one_letter_code
_entity_poly.pdbx_strand_id
1 'polypeptide(L)'
;MTARRIALTAAALAVVIPLSGCVSAFLPEQRDAVSTPTGERVTADLEEFYSQVLEWTPCEGDFQCATAEAPLDWTDPGRESIELALIRSTAGGDALGSLLVNPGGPGGSGYDFVRDSLDYAVSDRLQGSYDVVGFDPRGVNKSAAVSCYDDPAELDAYLFELPQNEPGTSAYLDELAAASSEFGAACLEHTGELLGYVDTVSAARDLDLLRAILGDEKLNYLGYSYGTLLGATYANLYPDTTGRLVFDGAVDPATTEFEVSATQAQGFESALRAFLADCKTGEDCAFTGTVDEAMLQIRALLDSLDASPLQATDGRQLGSGSMFYAIILPLYNAGNWVYLNDLFASVLAGDADYAFQLADSYYGRDPDGTYADNSTEAFIAINCLDYSSDANSEALATEAEELARLAPVFGPSMSYGAIGCANWPFPSIRERVSIDAAGSGPILVVGTTNDPATPYVWAENLAAQLENGHLVTYEGEGHTAYNKSNACINDTVDDYFIEGLVPDADPTC
;
A
#
# COMPACT_ATOMS: atom_id res chain seq x y z
N MET A 1 -92.54 4.77 -37.14
CA MET A 1 -92.25 3.88 -36.00
C MET A 1 -90.75 4.01 -35.72
N THR A 2 -90.35 4.98 -34.88
CA THR A 2 -89.78 4.76 -33.53
C THR A 2 -88.60 3.79 -33.52
N ALA A 3 -87.39 4.10 -33.05
CA ALA A 3 -86.82 5.30 -32.46
C ALA A 3 -85.27 5.14 -32.31
N ARG A 4 -84.60 6.27 -32.02
CA ARG A 4 -83.39 6.47 -31.18
C ARG A 4 -81.97 6.51 -31.80
N ARG A 5 -81.30 7.62 -31.44
CA ARG A 5 -79.94 7.75 -30.84
C ARG A 5 -78.75 7.73 -31.84
N ILE A 6 -77.70 8.57 -31.77
CA ILE A 6 -77.15 9.51 -30.77
C ILE A 6 -76.30 10.55 -31.53
N ALA A 7 -76.38 11.81 -31.10
CA ALA A 7 -75.32 12.81 -31.27
C ALA A 7 -75.00 13.34 -29.87
N LEU A 8 -73.70 13.43 -29.54
CA LEU A 8 -73.04 14.16 -28.42
C LEU A 8 -71.58 13.65 -28.43
N THR A 9 -70.63 14.22 -29.17
CA THR A 9 -69.91 15.49 -28.99
C THR A 9 -69.24 15.67 -27.63
N ALA A 10 -67.90 15.73 -27.67
CA ALA A 10 -66.99 16.47 -26.78
C ALA A 10 -66.89 16.06 -25.29
N ALA A 11 -66.03 15.09 -24.98
CA ALA A 11 -65.26 15.01 -23.71
C ALA A 11 -64.27 13.84 -23.74
N ALA A 12 -63.10 13.99 -24.39
CA ALA A 12 -62.00 13.02 -24.27
C ALA A 12 -60.62 13.63 -24.63
N LEU A 13 -60.36 14.87 -24.22
CA LEU A 13 -59.06 15.52 -24.42
C LEU A 13 -58.70 16.35 -23.19
N ALA A 14 -58.63 15.71 -22.01
CA ALA A 14 -58.21 16.40 -20.77
C ALA A 14 -57.75 15.47 -19.62
N VAL A 15 -57.26 14.24 -19.86
CA VAL A 15 -56.80 13.36 -18.75
C VAL A 15 -55.59 12.49 -19.11
N VAL A 16 -54.54 13.02 -19.76
CA VAL A 16 -53.26 12.27 -19.92
C VAL A 16 -52.04 13.12 -19.51
N ILE A 17 -52.23 14.08 -18.60
CA ILE A 17 -51.12 14.84 -17.99
C ILE A 17 -51.46 14.94 -16.50
N PRO A 18 -51.19 13.87 -15.71
CA PRO A 18 -49.99 13.90 -14.88
C PRO A 18 -49.45 12.48 -14.64
N LEU A 19 -48.67 11.93 -15.57
CA LEU A 19 -47.91 10.68 -15.32
C LEU A 19 -46.42 10.81 -15.58
N SER A 20 -45.96 11.96 -16.07
CA SER A 20 -44.54 12.28 -16.21
C SER A 20 -43.88 12.76 -14.90
N GLY A 21 -44.65 13.02 -13.85
CA GLY A 21 -44.14 13.55 -12.57
C GLY A 21 -43.79 12.50 -11.52
N CYS A 22 -44.18 11.23 -11.70
CA CYS A 22 -43.96 10.18 -10.69
C CYS A 22 -42.81 9.24 -11.03
N VAL A 23 -42.21 9.31 -12.22
CA VAL A 23 -41.09 8.43 -12.60
C VAL A 23 -39.77 8.95 -12.04
N SER A 24 -39.61 10.27 -11.88
CA SER A 24 -38.40 10.88 -11.29
C SER A 24 -38.22 10.58 -9.80
N ALA A 25 -39.28 10.15 -9.09
CA ALA A 25 -39.19 9.81 -7.66
C ALA A 25 -38.72 8.36 -7.40
N PHE A 26 -38.55 7.56 -8.45
CA PHE A 26 -38.06 6.17 -8.38
C PHE A 26 -36.77 5.95 -9.19
N LEU A 27 -36.21 7.01 -9.77
CA LEU A 27 -34.84 6.97 -10.26
C LEU A 27 -33.95 7.20 -9.03
N PRO A 28 -32.95 6.33 -8.77
CA PRO A 28 -31.97 6.61 -7.72
C PRO A 28 -31.39 8.00 -7.99
N GLU A 29 -31.26 8.79 -6.92
CA GLU A 29 -30.67 10.12 -6.98
C GLU A 29 -29.24 9.95 -7.48
N GLN A 30 -29.02 10.29 -8.75
CA GLN A 30 -27.72 10.16 -9.38
C GLN A 30 -26.86 11.29 -8.79
N ARG A 31 -26.06 10.96 -7.77
CA ARG A 31 -25.10 11.90 -7.19
C ARG A 31 -24.26 12.54 -8.28
N ASP A 32 -23.84 13.78 -8.03
CA ASP A 32 -23.22 14.64 -9.04
C ASP A 32 -22.10 13.92 -9.79
N ALA A 33 -22.31 13.77 -11.11
CA ALA A 33 -21.38 13.14 -12.03
C ALA A 33 -20.14 14.02 -12.29
N VAL A 34 -20.07 15.20 -11.68
CA VAL A 34 -18.96 16.15 -11.83
C VAL A 34 -18.54 16.68 -10.47
N SER A 35 -17.24 16.82 -10.23
CA SER A 35 -16.74 17.49 -9.03
C SER A 35 -16.87 19.02 -9.12
N THR A 36 -16.71 19.71 -8.00
CA THR A 36 -16.59 21.17 -7.97
C THR A 36 -15.31 21.54 -7.25
N PRO A 37 -14.24 21.93 -7.97
CA PRO A 37 -12.97 22.29 -7.35
C PRO A 37 -13.12 23.43 -6.33
N THR A 38 -12.31 23.40 -5.27
CA THR A 38 -12.37 24.41 -4.19
C THR A 38 -11.96 25.81 -4.66
N GLY A 39 -11.26 25.92 -5.80
CA GLY A 39 -10.72 27.17 -6.31
C GLY A 39 -9.47 27.63 -5.56
N GLU A 40 -8.56 26.69 -5.25
CA GLU A 40 -7.29 26.98 -4.59
C GLU A 40 -6.50 28.08 -5.29
N ARG A 41 -5.80 28.89 -4.50
CA ARG A 41 -4.90 29.92 -5.01
C ARG A 41 -3.49 29.34 -5.17
N VAL A 42 -3.23 28.81 -6.36
CA VAL A 42 -1.92 28.28 -6.76
C VAL A 42 -1.18 29.23 -7.69
N THR A 43 0.05 28.87 -8.08
CA THR A 43 0.80 29.59 -9.11
C THR A 43 0.16 29.39 -10.49
N ALA A 44 0.38 30.33 -11.41
CA ALA A 44 -0.31 30.36 -12.70
C ALA A 44 -0.07 29.11 -13.58
N ASP A 45 1.08 28.46 -13.41
CA ASP A 45 1.46 27.20 -14.07
C ASP A 45 0.77 25.96 -13.46
N LEU A 46 0.13 26.09 -12.29
CA LEU A 46 -0.64 25.03 -11.64
C LEU A 46 -2.16 25.24 -11.75
N GLU A 47 -2.61 26.40 -12.24
CA GLU A 47 -4.05 26.73 -12.31
C GLU A 47 -4.85 25.73 -13.13
N GLU A 48 -4.31 25.21 -14.23
CA GLU A 48 -5.01 24.23 -15.07
C GLU A 48 -5.26 22.90 -14.34
N PHE A 49 -4.29 22.46 -13.54
CA PHE A 49 -4.38 21.23 -12.76
C PHE A 49 -5.30 21.37 -11.55
N TYR A 50 -5.31 22.50 -10.84
CA TYR A 50 -6.16 22.70 -9.66
C TYR A 50 -7.60 23.14 -9.97
N SER A 51 -7.89 23.51 -11.22
CA SER A 51 -9.24 23.91 -11.65
C SER A 51 -9.97 22.87 -12.51
N GLN A 52 -9.35 21.71 -12.74
CA GLN A 52 -9.96 20.60 -13.48
C GLN A 52 -11.22 20.09 -12.78
N VAL A 53 -12.23 19.74 -13.57
CA VAL A 53 -13.48 19.15 -13.07
C VAL A 53 -13.43 17.66 -13.36
N LEU A 54 -13.48 16.83 -12.32
CA LEU A 54 -13.52 15.38 -12.48
C LEU A 54 -14.88 14.96 -13.02
N GLU A 55 -14.88 14.20 -14.11
CA GLU A 55 -16.08 13.57 -14.67
C GLU A 55 -16.18 12.12 -14.16
N TRP A 56 -17.11 11.88 -13.25
CA TRP A 56 -17.35 10.56 -12.66
C TRP A 56 -18.28 9.72 -13.53
N THR A 57 -17.82 8.53 -13.89
CA THR A 57 -18.59 7.58 -14.70
C THR A 57 -18.81 6.27 -13.96
N PRO A 58 -19.97 5.61 -14.08
CA PRO A 58 -20.18 4.28 -13.49
C PRO A 58 -19.16 3.27 -14.02
N CYS A 59 -18.54 2.51 -13.12
CA CYS A 59 -17.52 1.50 -13.41
C CYS A 59 -17.56 0.40 -12.34
N GLU A 60 -16.93 -0.75 -12.62
CA GLU A 60 -16.67 -1.80 -11.62
C GLU A 60 -17.88 -2.22 -10.75
N GLY A 61 -19.09 -2.20 -11.33
CA GLY A 61 -20.33 -2.47 -10.60
C GLY A 61 -20.97 -1.18 -10.07
N ASP A 62 -20.99 -1.01 -8.75
CA ASP A 62 -21.66 0.12 -8.07
C ASP A 62 -20.72 1.30 -7.80
N PHE A 63 -19.48 1.24 -8.28
CA PHE A 63 -18.49 2.31 -8.12
C PHE A 63 -18.59 3.38 -9.22
N GLN A 64 -17.88 4.48 -9.00
CA GLN A 64 -17.64 5.50 -10.01
C GLN A 64 -16.15 5.74 -10.19
N CYS A 65 -15.72 6.00 -11.43
CA CYS A 65 -14.33 6.20 -11.78
C CYS A 65 -14.13 7.54 -12.49
N ALA A 66 -12.96 8.12 -12.27
CA ALA A 66 -12.51 9.34 -12.92
C ALA A 66 -10.98 9.30 -13.11
N THR A 67 -10.50 10.16 -13.98
CA THR A 67 -9.07 10.39 -14.19
C THR A 67 -8.77 11.86 -13.88
N ALA A 68 -7.72 12.11 -13.11
CA ALA A 68 -7.17 13.43 -12.88
C ALA A 68 -5.87 13.62 -13.67
N GLU A 69 -5.58 14.83 -14.11
CA GLU A 69 -4.26 15.19 -14.65
C GLU A 69 -3.40 15.82 -13.54
N ALA A 70 -2.12 15.46 -13.51
CA ALA A 70 -1.12 16.06 -12.63
C ALA A 70 0.16 16.38 -13.42
N PRO A 71 1.00 17.34 -12.97
CA PRO A 71 2.30 17.54 -13.57
C PRO A 71 3.19 16.30 -13.44
N LEU A 72 3.92 15.96 -14.51
CA LEU A 72 5.03 15.00 -14.44
C LEU A 72 6.07 15.48 -13.42
N ASP A 73 6.54 16.72 -13.60
CA ASP A 73 7.51 17.40 -12.76
C ASP A 73 6.87 18.63 -12.09
N TRP A 74 6.67 18.55 -10.78
CA TRP A 74 6.12 19.64 -9.98
C TRP A 74 6.98 20.92 -9.95
N THR A 75 8.23 20.86 -10.39
CA THR A 75 9.13 22.02 -10.52
C THR A 75 9.10 22.66 -11.90
N ASP A 76 8.53 21.99 -12.90
CA ASP A 76 8.28 22.51 -14.25
C ASP A 76 6.89 22.06 -14.78
N PRO A 77 5.78 22.56 -14.21
CA PRO A 77 4.46 21.97 -14.43
C PRO A 77 3.93 22.03 -15.86
N GLY A 78 4.39 23.00 -16.66
CA GLY A 78 3.95 23.17 -18.05
C GLY A 78 4.66 22.26 -19.06
N ARG A 79 5.56 21.38 -18.60
CA ARG A 79 6.38 20.53 -19.47
C ARG A 79 5.62 19.33 -20.01
N GLU A 80 4.98 18.58 -19.12
CA GLU A 80 4.24 17.36 -19.43
C GLU A 80 3.31 17.00 -18.25
N SER A 81 2.18 16.37 -18.55
CA SER A 81 1.23 15.86 -17.57
C SER A 81 1.20 14.34 -17.55
N ILE A 82 0.76 13.79 -16.42
CA ILE A 82 0.46 12.38 -16.20
C ILE A 82 -1.00 12.23 -15.79
N GLU A 83 -1.54 11.04 -16.02
CA GLU A 83 -2.89 10.67 -15.58
C GLU A 83 -2.83 9.92 -14.25
N LEU A 84 -3.75 10.27 -13.35
CA LEU A 84 -4.00 9.59 -12.08
C LEU A 84 -5.40 8.98 -12.10
N ALA A 85 -5.50 7.68 -11.86
CA ALA A 85 -6.76 6.95 -11.81
C ALA A 85 -7.40 6.99 -10.42
N LEU A 86 -8.70 7.24 -10.38
CA LEU A 86 -9.52 7.25 -9.17
C LEU A 86 -10.73 6.34 -9.31
N ILE A 87 -11.09 5.71 -8.20
CA ILE A 87 -12.36 5.02 -7.98
C ILE A 87 -13.00 5.57 -6.72
N ARG A 88 -14.33 5.69 -6.68
CA ARG A 88 -15.07 6.05 -5.47
C ARG A 88 -16.28 5.16 -5.23
N SER A 89 -16.45 4.78 -3.97
CA SER A 89 -17.73 4.33 -3.43
C SER A 89 -18.44 5.53 -2.81
N THR A 90 -19.69 5.77 -3.22
CA THR A 90 -20.46 6.92 -2.73
C THR A 90 -21.18 6.59 -1.44
N ALA A 91 -21.16 7.51 -0.47
CA ALA A 91 -21.92 7.32 0.76
C ALA A 91 -23.44 7.20 0.51
N GLY A 92 -24.12 6.42 1.35
CA GLY A 92 -25.55 6.15 1.22
C GLY A 92 -26.48 7.34 1.52
N GLY A 93 -25.95 8.47 2.01
CA GLY A 93 -26.69 9.68 2.42
C GLY A 93 -26.04 10.97 1.89
N ASP A 94 -25.95 12.02 2.72
CA ASP A 94 -25.09 13.19 2.45
C ASP A 94 -23.67 12.86 2.96
N ALA A 95 -22.66 12.98 2.11
CA ALA A 95 -21.27 12.75 2.52
C ALA A 95 -20.70 13.94 3.30
N LEU A 96 -19.85 13.66 4.30
CA LEU A 96 -19.05 14.66 5.01
C LEU A 96 -17.91 15.25 4.14
N GLY A 97 -17.56 14.55 3.07
CA GLY A 97 -16.49 14.87 2.13
C GLY A 97 -15.96 13.59 1.48
N SER A 98 -14.79 13.66 0.86
CA SER A 98 -14.06 12.47 0.40
C SER A 98 -13.12 11.95 1.50
N LEU A 99 -13.03 10.63 1.64
CA LEU A 99 -12.01 9.93 2.41
C LEU A 99 -11.08 9.23 1.44
N LEU A 100 -9.88 9.77 1.24
CA LEU A 100 -8.86 9.14 0.40
C LEU A 100 -8.18 8.01 1.17
N VAL A 101 -8.07 6.84 0.53
CA VAL A 101 -7.46 5.65 1.14
C VAL A 101 -6.24 5.22 0.35
N ASN A 102 -5.14 4.91 1.03
CA ASN A 102 -3.94 4.35 0.42
C ASN A 102 -3.48 3.09 1.16
N PRO A 103 -3.34 1.94 0.47
CA PRO A 103 -2.96 0.67 1.11
C PRO A 103 -1.48 0.58 1.48
N GLY A 104 -0.64 1.49 0.99
CA GLY A 104 0.80 1.43 1.13
C GLY A 104 1.50 0.64 0.03
N GLY A 105 2.41 -0.24 0.44
CA GLY A 105 3.40 -0.87 -0.44
C GLY A 105 4.80 -0.30 -0.16
N PRO A 106 5.30 0.76 -0.85
CA PRO A 106 4.69 1.48 -1.99
C PRO A 106 4.41 0.59 -3.20
N GLY A 107 3.70 1.11 -4.21
CA GLY A 107 3.30 0.32 -5.39
C GLY A 107 1.96 -0.39 -5.25
N GLY A 108 1.33 -0.36 -4.08
CA GLY A 108 -0.03 -0.85 -3.90
C GLY A 108 -1.07 0.05 -4.58
N SER A 109 -1.95 -0.54 -5.38
CA SER A 109 -3.04 0.18 -6.06
C SER A 109 -4.15 0.56 -5.08
N GLY A 110 -4.29 1.85 -4.78
CA GLY A 110 -5.41 2.35 -3.98
C GLY A 110 -6.74 2.23 -4.72
N TYR A 111 -6.73 2.26 -6.05
CA TYR A 111 -7.90 1.96 -6.88
C TYR A 111 -8.37 0.52 -6.63
N ASP A 112 -7.50 -0.47 -6.87
CA ASP A 112 -7.89 -1.88 -6.78
C ASP A 112 -8.18 -2.28 -5.32
N PHE A 113 -7.49 -1.68 -4.34
CA PHE A 113 -7.78 -1.89 -2.92
C PHE A 113 -9.22 -1.50 -2.55
N VAL A 114 -9.71 -0.34 -3.01
CA VAL A 114 -11.10 0.06 -2.78
C VAL A 114 -12.08 -0.78 -3.58
N ARG A 115 -11.75 -1.12 -4.84
CA ARG A 115 -12.60 -2.00 -5.68
C ARG A 115 -12.82 -3.37 -5.04
N ASP A 116 -11.75 -4.01 -4.61
CA ASP A 116 -11.76 -5.43 -4.23
C ASP A 116 -11.96 -5.64 -2.73
N SER A 117 -11.68 -4.63 -1.92
CA SER A 117 -11.55 -4.77 -0.47
C SER A 117 -12.14 -3.60 0.32
N LEU A 118 -13.20 -2.94 -0.20
CA LEU A 118 -13.86 -1.81 0.48
C LEU A 118 -14.19 -2.10 1.95
N ASP A 119 -14.83 -3.24 2.23
CA ASP A 119 -15.25 -3.65 3.59
C ASP A 119 -14.08 -4.00 4.51
N TYR A 120 -12.89 -4.21 3.96
CA TYR A 120 -11.65 -4.37 4.70
C TYR A 120 -10.95 -3.01 4.89
N ALA A 121 -10.97 -2.17 3.86
CA ALA A 121 -10.34 -0.85 3.84
C ALA A 121 -10.99 0.15 4.81
N VAL A 122 -12.32 0.09 4.99
CA VAL A 122 -13.08 1.02 5.83
C VAL A 122 -14.33 0.38 6.43
N SER A 123 -14.73 0.84 7.61
CA SER A 123 -15.95 0.35 8.28
C SER A 123 -17.23 0.81 7.56
N ASP A 124 -18.33 0.07 7.77
CA ASP A 124 -19.67 0.47 7.31
C ASP A 124 -20.06 1.89 7.77
N ARG A 125 -19.57 2.34 8.94
CA ARG A 125 -19.84 3.69 9.47
C ARG A 125 -19.17 4.76 8.61
N LEU A 126 -17.92 4.54 8.19
CA LEU A 126 -17.21 5.45 7.28
C LEU A 126 -17.79 5.39 5.87
N GLN A 127 -18.10 4.20 5.35
CA GLN A 127 -18.77 4.05 4.05
C GLN A 127 -20.12 4.79 4.02
N GLY A 128 -20.83 4.85 5.14
CA GLY A 128 -22.09 5.62 5.26
C GLY A 128 -21.90 7.14 5.37
N SER A 129 -20.70 7.61 5.71
CA SER A 129 -20.43 9.02 6.06
C SER A 129 -19.52 9.75 5.07
N TYR A 130 -18.73 9.03 4.28
CA TYR A 130 -17.76 9.57 3.33
C TYR A 130 -17.93 8.96 1.94
N ASP A 131 -17.61 9.74 0.91
CA ASP A 131 -17.25 9.13 -0.37
C ASP A 131 -15.85 8.53 -0.21
N VAL A 132 -15.76 7.20 -0.25
CA VAL A 132 -14.50 6.49 -0.06
C VAL A 132 -13.79 6.45 -1.40
N VAL A 133 -12.65 7.12 -1.49
CA VAL A 133 -11.90 7.31 -2.74
C VAL A 133 -10.60 6.54 -2.69
N GLY A 134 -10.48 5.55 -3.58
CA GLY A 134 -9.20 4.92 -3.90
C GLY A 134 -8.53 5.66 -5.05
N PHE A 135 -7.22 5.83 -4.99
CA PHE A 135 -6.45 6.38 -6.09
C PHE A 135 -5.15 5.61 -6.25
N ASP A 136 -4.69 5.49 -7.48
CA ASP A 136 -3.36 4.94 -7.78
C ASP A 136 -2.35 6.10 -7.77
N PRO A 137 -1.31 6.08 -6.92
CA PRO A 137 -0.25 7.08 -6.97
C PRO A 137 0.47 7.07 -8.34
N ARG A 138 1.13 8.17 -8.69
CA ARG A 138 2.00 8.25 -9.88
C ARG A 138 2.96 7.05 -9.94
N GLY A 139 3.09 6.41 -11.10
CA GLY A 139 3.92 5.22 -11.26
C GLY A 139 3.24 3.89 -10.91
N VAL A 140 2.02 3.91 -10.38
CA VAL A 140 1.32 2.73 -9.86
C VAL A 140 0.14 2.37 -10.75
N ASN A 141 0.09 1.10 -11.16
CA ASN A 141 -1.04 0.43 -11.81
C ASN A 141 -1.73 1.27 -12.89
N LYS A 142 -2.87 1.90 -12.62
CA LYS A 142 -3.63 2.67 -13.64
C LYS A 142 -3.15 4.11 -13.80
N SER A 143 -2.19 4.56 -13.00
CA SER A 143 -1.68 5.93 -12.96
C SER A 143 -0.26 6.01 -13.48
N ALA A 144 -0.11 6.20 -14.80
CA ALA A 144 1.18 6.33 -15.46
C ALA A 144 2.18 5.25 -14.95
N ALA A 145 1.85 3.97 -15.15
CA ALA A 145 2.57 2.87 -14.53
C ALA A 145 4.07 2.86 -14.86
N VAL A 146 4.91 2.58 -13.87
CA VAL A 146 6.29 2.11 -14.10
C VAL A 146 6.20 0.75 -14.80
N SER A 147 6.96 0.59 -15.89
CA SER A 147 7.16 -0.66 -16.60
C SER A 147 8.66 -0.90 -16.78
N CYS A 148 9.11 -2.13 -16.50
CA CYS A 148 10.51 -2.51 -16.61
C CYS A 148 10.77 -3.62 -17.63
N TYR A 149 9.87 -4.59 -17.75
CA TYR A 149 9.97 -5.67 -18.73
C TYR A 149 8.65 -5.87 -19.48
N ASP A 150 8.74 -6.17 -20.77
CA ASP A 150 7.58 -6.55 -21.58
C ASP A 150 7.31 -8.07 -21.50
N ASP A 151 8.34 -8.89 -21.28
CA ASP A 151 8.23 -10.33 -21.09
C ASP A 151 8.25 -10.66 -19.58
N PRO A 152 7.14 -11.20 -19.02
CA PRO A 152 7.10 -11.63 -17.62
C PRO A 152 8.20 -12.62 -17.23
N ALA A 153 8.77 -13.37 -18.18
CA ALA A 153 9.89 -14.25 -17.93
C ALA A 153 11.17 -13.50 -17.49
N GLU A 154 11.35 -12.25 -17.90
CA GLU A 154 12.48 -11.41 -17.47
C GLU A 154 12.30 -10.95 -16.02
N LEU A 155 11.07 -10.60 -15.62
CA LEU A 155 10.75 -10.31 -14.23
C LEU A 155 10.86 -11.56 -13.35
N ASP A 156 10.41 -12.72 -13.84
CA ASP A 156 10.63 -14.01 -13.17
C ASP A 156 12.11 -14.29 -12.92
N ALA A 157 12.96 -14.01 -13.92
CA ALA A 157 14.39 -14.20 -13.79
C ALA A 157 14.95 -13.29 -12.68
N TYR A 158 14.58 -12.01 -12.69
CA TYR A 158 14.99 -11.05 -11.67
C TYR A 158 14.54 -11.44 -10.24
N LEU A 159 13.33 -11.96 -10.09
CA LEU A 159 12.74 -12.26 -8.77
C LEU A 159 13.10 -13.65 -8.22
N PHE A 160 13.28 -14.65 -9.08
CA PHE A 160 13.36 -16.05 -8.65
C PHE A 160 14.66 -16.76 -9.05
N GLU A 161 15.51 -16.19 -9.90
CA GLU A 161 16.81 -16.83 -10.16
C GLU A 161 17.70 -16.81 -8.92
N LEU A 162 18.34 -17.96 -8.68
CA LEU A 162 19.24 -18.12 -7.55
C LEU A 162 20.60 -17.48 -7.86
N PRO A 163 21.15 -16.68 -6.94
CA PRO A 163 22.51 -16.17 -7.08
C PRO A 163 23.53 -17.30 -7.25
N GLN A 164 24.51 -17.07 -8.11
CA GLN A 164 25.55 -18.06 -8.43
C GLN A 164 26.76 -17.97 -7.49
N ASN A 165 26.92 -16.85 -6.79
CA ASN A 165 28.04 -16.60 -5.89
C ASN A 165 27.59 -16.63 -4.42
N GLU A 166 28.52 -17.04 -3.55
CA GLU A 166 28.31 -17.10 -2.10
C GLU A 166 28.05 -15.69 -1.53
N PRO A 167 26.98 -15.49 -0.72
CA PRO A 167 26.67 -14.22 -0.09
C PRO A 167 27.85 -13.59 0.66
N GLY A 168 27.99 -12.27 0.54
CA GLY A 168 29.07 -11.50 1.18
C GLY A 168 30.44 -11.59 0.49
N THR A 169 30.58 -12.36 -0.59
CA THR A 169 31.79 -12.31 -1.44
C THR A 169 31.73 -11.14 -2.41
N SER A 170 32.88 -10.63 -2.86
CA SER A 170 32.90 -9.54 -3.86
C SER A 170 32.19 -9.94 -5.16
N ALA A 171 32.30 -11.21 -5.57
CA ALA A 171 31.63 -11.72 -6.77
C ALA A 171 30.09 -11.70 -6.62
N TYR A 172 29.58 -11.96 -5.42
CA TYR A 172 28.15 -11.84 -5.12
C TYR A 172 27.68 -10.37 -5.15
N LEU A 173 28.45 -9.44 -4.57
CA LEU A 173 28.11 -8.02 -4.63
C LEU A 173 28.12 -7.50 -6.08
N ASP A 174 29.09 -7.93 -6.89
CA ASP A 174 29.18 -7.59 -8.32
C ASP A 174 28.00 -8.20 -9.11
N GLU A 175 27.56 -9.41 -8.78
CA GLU A 175 26.40 -10.08 -9.37
C GLU A 175 25.10 -9.30 -9.08
N LEU A 176 24.86 -8.95 -7.81
CA LEU A 176 23.69 -8.14 -7.43
C LEU A 176 23.71 -6.77 -8.11
N ALA A 177 24.86 -6.09 -8.13
CA ALA A 177 24.99 -4.77 -8.77
C ALA A 177 24.71 -4.85 -10.28
N ALA A 178 25.16 -5.92 -10.94
CA ALA A 178 24.88 -6.13 -12.36
C ALA A 178 23.39 -6.35 -12.62
N ALA A 179 22.74 -7.24 -11.85
CA ALA A 179 21.31 -7.50 -11.96
C ALA A 179 20.46 -6.24 -11.70
N SER A 180 20.78 -5.48 -10.65
CA SER A 180 20.08 -4.23 -10.33
C SER A 180 20.29 -3.14 -11.38
N SER A 181 21.51 -3.04 -11.95
CA SER A 181 21.79 -2.09 -13.04
C SER A 181 21.01 -2.43 -14.31
N GLU A 182 20.92 -3.72 -14.64
CA GLU A 182 20.15 -4.21 -15.79
C GLU A 182 18.66 -3.96 -15.61
N PHE A 183 18.10 -4.30 -14.44
CA PHE A 183 16.72 -4.02 -14.10
C PHE A 183 16.40 -2.52 -14.17
N GLY A 184 17.22 -1.66 -13.54
CA GLY A 184 17.03 -0.22 -13.60
C GLY A 184 17.13 0.36 -15.02
N ALA A 185 18.03 -0.16 -15.85
CA ALA A 185 18.14 0.25 -17.25
C ALA A 185 16.90 -0.15 -18.06
N ALA A 186 16.35 -1.34 -17.82
CA ALA A 186 15.11 -1.79 -18.43
C ALA A 186 13.92 -0.90 -17.99
N CYS A 187 13.80 -0.60 -16.69
CA CYS A 187 12.82 0.37 -16.20
C CYS A 187 12.93 1.73 -16.90
N LEU A 188 14.15 2.26 -17.08
CA LEU A 188 14.35 3.53 -17.77
C LEU A 188 13.96 3.45 -19.26
N GLU A 189 14.25 2.34 -19.93
CA GLU A 189 13.89 2.13 -21.34
C GLU A 189 12.38 2.07 -21.53
N HIS A 190 11.67 1.31 -20.68
CA HIS A 190 10.23 1.05 -20.82
C HIS A 190 9.35 2.13 -20.17
N THR A 191 9.81 2.79 -19.10
CA THR A 191 9.07 3.88 -18.42
C THR A 191 9.44 5.27 -18.94
N GLY A 192 10.70 5.49 -19.30
CA GLY A 192 11.22 6.81 -19.62
C GLY A 192 11.38 7.71 -18.39
N GLU A 193 11.19 9.01 -18.60
CA GLU A 193 11.54 10.04 -17.61
C GLU A 193 10.71 10.01 -16.32
N LEU A 194 9.48 9.49 -16.38
CA LEU A 194 8.62 9.33 -15.21
C LEU A 194 9.31 8.61 -14.06
N LEU A 195 10.22 7.69 -14.35
CA LEU A 195 11.00 6.95 -13.36
C LEU A 195 11.79 7.85 -12.38
N GLY A 196 12.07 9.10 -12.76
CA GLY A 196 12.71 10.10 -11.90
C GLY A 196 11.77 10.93 -11.02
N TYR A 197 10.45 10.72 -11.13
CA TYR A 197 9.41 11.59 -10.56
C TYR A 197 8.32 10.85 -9.77
N VAL A 198 8.48 9.56 -9.49
CA VAL A 198 7.50 8.72 -8.75
C VAL A 198 7.62 8.80 -7.21
N ASP A 199 8.50 9.66 -6.71
CA ASP A 199 8.82 9.77 -5.27
C ASP A 199 7.63 10.20 -4.37
N THR A 200 7.73 9.94 -3.06
CA THR A 200 6.66 10.25 -2.08
C THR A 200 6.28 11.74 -2.06
N VAL A 201 7.24 12.65 -2.17
CA VAL A 201 6.96 14.11 -2.13
C VAL A 201 6.15 14.52 -3.34
N SER A 202 6.45 13.99 -4.51
CA SER A 202 5.68 14.23 -5.72
C SER A 202 4.26 13.66 -5.61
N ALA A 203 4.10 12.44 -5.07
CA ALA A 203 2.79 11.87 -4.77
C ALA A 203 2.01 12.66 -3.69
N ALA A 204 2.68 13.26 -2.71
CA ALA A 204 2.05 14.09 -1.69
C ALA A 204 1.51 15.41 -2.28
N ARG A 205 2.12 15.94 -3.35
CA ARG A 205 1.58 17.08 -4.10
C ARG A 205 0.37 16.67 -4.93
N ASP A 206 0.38 15.46 -5.50
CA ASP A 206 -0.79 14.89 -6.15
C ASP A 206 -1.97 14.80 -5.18
N LEU A 207 -1.74 14.40 -3.93
CA LEU A 207 -2.78 14.37 -2.90
C LEU A 207 -3.45 15.74 -2.65
N ASP A 208 -2.69 16.84 -2.63
CA ASP A 208 -3.26 18.18 -2.44
C ASP A 208 -4.06 18.64 -3.67
N LEU A 209 -3.58 18.32 -4.87
CA LEU A 209 -4.32 18.50 -6.10
C LEU A 209 -5.63 17.70 -6.09
N LEU A 210 -5.57 16.41 -5.74
CA LEU A 210 -6.73 15.52 -5.71
C LEU A 210 -7.77 16.04 -4.70
N ARG A 211 -7.34 16.41 -3.49
CA ARG A 211 -8.20 17.06 -2.49
C ARG A 211 -8.93 18.26 -3.08
N ALA A 212 -8.19 19.19 -3.69
CA ALA A 212 -8.75 20.43 -4.22
C ALA A 212 -9.80 20.18 -5.32
N ILE A 213 -9.52 19.26 -6.25
CA ILE A 213 -10.40 18.99 -7.40
C ILE A 213 -11.57 18.08 -7.05
N LEU A 214 -11.47 17.29 -5.99
CA LEU A 214 -12.59 16.58 -5.37
C LEU A 214 -13.58 17.56 -4.72
N GLY A 215 -13.13 18.77 -4.40
CA GLY A 215 -13.94 19.83 -3.83
C GLY A 215 -13.86 19.93 -2.31
N ASP A 216 -12.87 19.27 -1.70
CA ASP A 216 -12.69 19.26 -0.25
C ASP A 216 -11.72 20.37 0.20
N GLU A 217 -12.14 21.27 1.09
CA GLU A 217 -11.26 22.32 1.64
C GLU A 217 -10.10 21.75 2.49
N LYS A 218 -10.27 20.53 3.01
CA LYS A 218 -9.32 19.83 3.88
C LYS A 218 -9.28 18.36 3.50
N LEU A 219 -8.09 17.76 3.48
CA LEU A 219 -7.91 16.34 3.20
C LEU A 219 -8.39 15.48 4.37
N ASN A 220 -9.30 14.53 4.11
CA ASN A 220 -9.51 13.38 4.99
C ASN A 220 -8.81 12.18 4.37
N TYR A 221 -7.93 11.52 5.13
CA TYR A 221 -7.04 10.50 4.59
C TYR A 221 -6.80 9.38 5.60
N LEU A 222 -6.88 8.16 5.10
CA LEU A 222 -6.53 6.94 5.81
C LEU A 222 -5.41 6.24 5.06
N GLY A 223 -4.21 6.34 5.60
CA GLY A 223 -3.01 5.71 5.05
C GLY A 223 -2.65 4.46 5.85
N TYR A 224 -2.38 3.37 5.14
CA TYR A 224 -1.85 2.15 5.71
C TYR A 224 -0.40 1.96 5.31
N SER A 225 0.44 1.44 6.22
CA SER A 225 1.81 1.06 5.88
C SER A 225 2.60 2.24 5.26
N TYR A 226 3.24 2.08 4.10
CA TYR A 226 3.83 3.21 3.34
C TYR A 226 2.89 4.42 3.15
N GLY A 227 1.57 4.19 3.04
CA GLY A 227 0.57 5.26 2.97
C GLY A 227 0.62 6.21 4.17
N THR A 228 1.13 5.78 5.32
CA THR A 228 1.39 6.64 6.48
C THR A 228 2.52 7.64 6.23
N LEU A 229 3.59 7.23 5.54
CA LEU A 229 4.67 8.13 5.13
C LEU A 229 4.17 9.15 4.10
N LEU A 230 3.36 8.71 3.14
CA LEU A 230 2.72 9.60 2.17
C LEU A 230 1.84 10.65 2.88
N GLY A 231 1.00 10.21 3.83
CA GLY A 231 0.15 11.09 4.61
C GLY A 231 0.92 12.06 5.51
N ALA A 232 1.99 11.60 6.16
CA ALA A 232 2.86 12.46 6.97
C ALA A 232 3.58 13.49 6.09
N THR A 233 4.06 13.09 4.92
CA THR A 233 4.69 13.98 3.94
C THR A 233 3.71 15.06 3.46
N TYR A 234 2.47 14.67 3.17
CA TYR A 234 1.40 15.62 2.86
C TYR A 234 1.19 16.62 4.01
N ALA A 235 1.04 16.14 5.25
CA ALA A 235 0.80 16.99 6.41
C ALA A 235 1.93 17.99 6.65
N ASN A 236 3.17 17.61 6.32
CA ASN A 236 4.35 18.47 6.38
C ASN A 236 4.35 19.57 5.30
N LEU A 237 3.97 19.22 4.07
CA LEU A 237 3.97 20.14 2.93
C LEU A 237 2.76 21.08 2.96
N TYR A 238 1.62 20.60 3.45
CA TYR A 238 0.33 21.27 3.40
C TYR A 238 -0.42 21.23 4.75
N PRO A 239 0.19 21.70 5.85
CA PRO A 239 -0.42 21.65 7.18
C PRO A 239 -1.77 22.39 7.23
N ASP A 240 -1.90 23.48 6.46
CA ASP A 240 -3.12 24.29 6.39
C ASP A 240 -4.28 23.60 5.66
N THR A 241 -4.08 22.49 4.96
CA THR A 241 -5.13 21.73 4.28
C THR A 241 -5.29 20.32 4.83
N THR A 242 -4.74 20.04 6.02
CA THR A 242 -5.02 18.78 6.75
C THR A 242 -6.41 18.84 7.40
N GLY A 243 -7.24 17.86 7.09
CA GLY A 243 -8.52 17.59 7.77
C GLY A 243 -8.33 16.50 8.82
N ARG A 244 -8.91 15.33 8.59
CA ARG A 244 -8.81 14.18 9.48
C ARG A 244 -7.85 13.15 8.89
N LEU A 245 -6.72 12.93 9.54
CA LEU A 245 -5.67 12.04 9.05
C LEU A 245 -5.44 10.89 10.05
N VAL A 246 -5.45 9.66 9.53
CA VAL A 246 -5.15 8.45 10.31
C VAL A 246 -4.07 7.65 9.60
N PHE A 247 -3.04 7.28 10.36
CA PHE A 247 -1.88 6.54 9.91
C PHE A 247 -1.83 5.18 10.62
N ASP A 248 -2.21 4.09 9.95
CA ASP A 248 -2.28 2.75 10.53
C ASP A 248 -1.14 1.84 10.02
N GLY A 249 -0.33 1.33 10.94
CA GLY A 249 0.96 0.69 10.60
C GLY A 249 1.96 1.74 10.14
N ALA A 250 2.43 2.55 11.09
CA ALA A 250 3.23 3.73 10.81
C ALA A 250 4.65 3.43 10.33
N VAL A 251 5.07 4.14 9.28
CA VAL A 251 6.47 4.24 8.86
C VAL A 251 7.09 5.48 9.51
N ASP A 252 8.20 5.30 10.23
CA ASP A 252 8.96 6.41 10.80
C ASP A 252 9.63 7.22 9.65
N PRO A 253 9.35 8.52 9.49
CA PRO A 253 9.96 9.32 8.44
C PRO A 253 11.46 9.58 8.64
N ALA A 254 11.97 9.43 9.86
CA ALA A 254 13.35 9.71 10.23
C ALA A 254 14.30 8.49 10.13
N THR A 255 13.78 7.30 9.87
CA THR A 255 14.60 6.08 9.82
C THR A 255 15.41 6.03 8.52
N THR A 256 16.70 5.72 8.63
CA THR A 256 17.58 5.45 7.49
C THR A 256 17.28 4.09 6.86
N GLU A 257 17.76 3.84 5.64
CA GLU A 257 17.55 2.55 4.93
C GLU A 257 18.02 1.34 5.74
N PHE A 258 19.20 1.41 6.38
CA PHE A 258 19.68 0.32 7.23
C PHE A 258 18.77 0.11 8.46
N GLU A 259 18.34 1.19 9.11
CA GLU A 259 17.45 1.09 10.28
C GLU A 259 16.07 0.53 9.91
N VAL A 260 15.58 0.77 8.68
CA VAL A 260 14.39 0.11 8.12
C VAL A 260 14.57 -1.40 8.13
N SER A 261 15.63 -1.88 7.48
CA SER A 261 15.92 -3.31 7.37
C SER A 261 16.14 -3.95 8.73
N ALA A 262 16.89 -3.29 9.63
CA ALA A 262 17.18 -3.80 10.96
C ALA A 262 15.94 -3.90 11.84
N THR A 263 15.04 -2.91 11.78
CA THR A 263 13.84 -2.89 12.61
C THR A 263 12.80 -3.89 12.09
N GLN A 264 12.59 -3.97 10.77
CA GLN A 264 11.70 -4.99 10.18
C GLN A 264 12.21 -6.41 10.39
N ALA A 265 13.51 -6.66 10.23
CA ALA A 265 14.05 -8.01 10.46
C ALA A 265 13.77 -8.49 11.89
N GLN A 266 13.88 -7.61 12.89
CA GLN A 266 13.49 -7.91 14.26
C GLN A 266 11.98 -8.10 14.42
N GLY A 267 11.16 -7.31 13.73
CA GLY A 267 9.70 -7.45 13.69
C GLY A 267 9.27 -8.83 13.17
N PHE A 268 9.77 -9.24 12.01
CA PHE A 268 9.50 -10.57 11.45
C PHE A 268 10.05 -11.71 12.32
N GLU A 269 11.25 -11.56 12.89
CA GLU A 269 11.82 -12.53 13.84
C GLU A 269 10.90 -12.71 15.06
N SER A 270 10.35 -11.61 15.58
CA SER A 270 9.40 -11.61 16.69
C SER A 270 8.07 -12.27 16.30
N ALA A 271 7.49 -11.92 15.15
CA ALA A 271 6.25 -12.51 14.66
C ALA A 271 6.39 -14.02 14.38
N LEU A 272 7.52 -14.47 13.84
CA LEU A 272 7.80 -15.89 13.63
C LEU A 272 7.89 -16.64 14.96
N ARG A 273 8.46 -16.02 16.01
CA ARG A 273 8.46 -16.58 17.37
C ARG A 273 7.06 -16.67 17.95
N ALA A 274 6.21 -15.67 17.72
CA ALA A 274 4.81 -15.68 18.15
C ALA A 274 4.03 -16.81 17.47
N PHE A 275 4.17 -16.96 16.15
CA PHE A 275 3.66 -18.10 15.38
C PHE A 275 4.11 -19.44 15.99
N LEU A 276 5.40 -19.62 16.26
CA LEU A 276 5.91 -20.89 16.79
C LEU A 276 5.39 -21.18 18.20
N ALA A 277 5.16 -20.15 19.02
CA ALA A 277 4.56 -20.30 20.33
C ALA A 277 3.10 -20.78 20.21
N ASP A 278 2.33 -20.23 19.27
CA ASP A 278 0.95 -20.62 19.00
C ASP A 278 0.85 -22.01 18.36
N CYS A 279 1.59 -22.25 17.28
CA CYS A 279 1.67 -23.51 16.54
C CYS A 279 1.88 -24.70 17.48
N LYS A 280 2.81 -24.56 18.43
CA LYS A 280 3.17 -25.61 19.40
C LYS A 280 2.09 -25.92 20.44
N THR A 281 1.02 -25.14 20.51
CA THR A 281 -0.17 -25.50 21.30
C THR A 281 -1.03 -26.55 20.59
N GLY A 282 -0.90 -26.68 19.27
CA GLY A 282 -1.55 -27.70 18.44
C GLY A 282 -0.74 -28.99 18.30
N GLU A 283 -1.41 -30.08 17.93
CA GLU A 283 -0.77 -31.39 17.73
C GLU A 283 -0.05 -31.52 16.37
N ASP A 284 -0.38 -30.65 15.40
CA ASP A 284 0.06 -30.72 14.00
C ASP A 284 1.18 -29.72 13.65
N CYS A 285 1.85 -29.14 14.66
CA CYS A 285 2.93 -28.21 14.43
C CYS A 285 4.12 -28.90 13.73
N ALA A 286 4.58 -28.33 12.61
CA ALA A 286 5.67 -28.89 11.80
C ALA A 286 7.01 -29.00 12.57
N PHE A 287 7.16 -28.25 13.67
CA PHE A 287 8.39 -28.19 14.46
C PHE A 287 8.26 -28.85 15.83
N THR A 288 9.28 -29.64 16.16
CA THR A 288 9.44 -30.22 17.52
C THR A 288 10.30 -29.32 18.43
N GLY A 289 10.37 -29.63 19.72
CA GLY A 289 11.22 -28.90 20.66
C GLY A 289 10.65 -27.56 21.14
N THR A 290 11.50 -26.72 21.74
CA THR A 290 11.18 -25.35 22.17
C THR A 290 11.04 -24.39 20.97
N VAL A 291 10.56 -23.17 21.22
CA VAL A 291 10.53 -22.11 20.17
C VAL A 291 11.95 -21.81 19.67
N ASP A 292 12.94 -21.72 20.56
CA ASP A 292 14.34 -21.47 20.16
C ASP A 292 14.90 -22.61 19.30
N GLU A 293 14.60 -23.87 19.64
CA GLU A 293 15.00 -25.01 18.83
C GLU A 293 14.31 -25.01 17.46
N ALA A 294 13.08 -24.52 17.37
CA ALA A 294 12.36 -24.37 16.09
C ALA A 294 12.91 -23.23 15.23
N MET A 295 13.28 -22.08 15.82
CA MET A 295 13.95 -20.99 15.10
C MET A 295 15.27 -21.46 14.49
N LEU A 296 16.06 -22.27 15.22
CA LEU A 296 17.29 -22.88 14.70
C LEU A 296 17.01 -23.88 13.57
N GLN A 297 15.92 -24.65 13.65
CA GLN A 297 15.49 -25.55 12.58
C GLN A 297 15.12 -24.77 11.31
N ILE A 298 14.40 -23.66 11.44
CA ILE A 298 14.05 -22.79 10.32
C ILE A 298 15.31 -22.18 9.69
N ARG A 299 16.25 -21.68 10.51
CA ARG A 299 17.50 -21.16 9.98
C ARG A 299 18.29 -22.22 9.20
N ALA A 300 18.40 -23.42 9.76
CA ALA A 300 19.06 -24.54 9.10
C ALA A 300 18.34 -25.00 7.83
N LEU A 301 17.01 -24.87 7.77
CA LEU A 301 16.23 -25.11 6.56
C LEU A 301 16.60 -24.11 5.47
N LEU A 302 16.64 -22.81 5.78
CA LEU A 302 17.04 -21.78 4.82
C LEU A 302 18.47 -22.02 4.29
N ASP A 303 19.43 -22.35 5.17
CA ASP A 303 20.79 -22.73 4.76
C ASP A 303 20.81 -23.97 3.84
N SER A 304 19.94 -24.95 4.12
CA SER A 304 19.83 -26.14 3.29
C SER A 304 19.23 -25.85 1.92
N LEU A 305 18.29 -24.91 1.82
CA LEU A 305 17.69 -24.50 0.55
C LEU A 305 18.71 -23.77 -0.33
N ASP A 306 19.59 -22.95 0.26
CA ASP A 306 20.66 -22.30 -0.51
C ASP A 306 21.72 -23.31 -1.00
N ALA A 307 22.09 -24.28 -0.16
CA ALA A 307 23.06 -25.30 -0.54
C ALA A 307 22.50 -26.35 -1.50
N SER A 308 21.21 -26.66 -1.41
CA SER A 308 20.53 -27.68 -2.22
C SER A 308 19.06 -27.30 -2.43
N PRO A 309 18.77 -26.40 -3.39
CA PRO A 309 17.43 -25.91 -3.66
C PRO A 309 16.45 -27.02 -4.01
N LEU A 310 15.20 -26.90 -3.56
CA LEU A 310 14.14 -27.82 -3.92
C LEU A 310 13.54 -27.43 -5.27
N GLN A 311 13.32 -28.40 -6.14
CA GLN A 311 12.68 -28.17 -7.43
C GLN A 311 11.16 -28.27 -7.30
N ALA A 312 10.44 -27.23 -7.73
CA ALA A 312 8.99 -27.24 -7.85
C ALA A 312 8.52 -27.96 -9.12
N THR A 313 7.22 -28.26 -9.19
CA THR A 313 6.61 -28.94 -10.34
C THR A 313 6.72 -28.14 -11.64
N ASP A 314 6.75 -26.81 -11.55
CA ASP A 314 6.93 -25.90 -12.69
C ASP A 314 8.41 -25.74 -13.12
N GLY A 315 9.35 -26.31 -12.37
CA GLY A 315 10.77 -26.31 -12.65
C GLY A 315 11.58 -25.23 -11.92
N ARG A 316 10.94 -24.27 -11.22
CA ARG A 316 11.63 -23.27 -10.40
C ARG A 316 12.36 -23.91 -9.21
N GLN A 317 13.44 -23.26 -8.78
CA GLN A 317 14.30 -23.74 -7.70
C GLN A 317 14.07 -22.90 -6.43
N LEU A 318 13.54 -23.51 -5.38
CA LEU A 318 13.29 -22.87 -4.10
C LEU A 318 14.60 -22.75 -3.30
N GLY A 319 15.16 -21.54 -3.27
CA GLY A 319 16.23 -21.12 -2.35
C GLY A 319 15.67 -20.33 -1.15
N SER A 320 16.56 -19.80 -0.30
CA SER A 320 16.14 -19.00 0.86
C SER A 320 15.47 -17.68 0.47
N GLY A 321 15.83 -17.10 -0.68
CA GLY A 321 15.22 -15.86 -1.20
C GLY A 321 13.71 -16.00 -1.43
N SER A 322 13.26 -16.95 -2.25
CA SER A 322 11.82 -17.18 -2.47
C SER A 322 11.13 -17.70 -1.20
N MET A 323 11.83 -18.48 -0.37
CA MET A 323 11.29 -18.95 0.91
C MET A 323 11.07 -17.81 1.90
N PHE A 324 11.89 -16.76 1.88
CA PHE A 324 11.67 -15.55 2.70
C PHE A 324 10.31 -14.94 2.40
N TYR A 325 9.98 -14.72 1.12
CA TYR A 325 8.69 -14.16 0.71
C TYR A 325 7.51 -15.08 1.04
N ALA A 326 7.70 -16.39 0.89
CA ALA A 326 6.71 -17.39 1.31
C ALA A 326 6.43 -17.36 2.84
N ILE A 327 7.44 -17.08 3.66
CA ILE A 327 7.32 -16.99 5.12
C ILE A 327 6.70 -15.67 5.55
N ILE A 328 7.15 -14.54 5.01
CA ILE A 328 6.70 -13.23 5.51
C ILE A 328 5.23 -12.97 5.18
N LEU A 329 4.72 -13.41 4.02
CA LEU A 329 3.34 -13.16 3.61
C LEU A 329 2.30 -13.57 4.67
N PRO A 330 2.28 -14.81 5.18
CA PRO A 330 1.35 -15.19 6.25
C PRO A 330 1.66 -14.54 7.60
N LEU A 331 2.87 -14.00 7.85
CA LEU A 331 3.18 -13.29 9.10
C LEU A 331 2.52 -11.91 9.19
N TYR A 332 2.04 -11.33 8.09
CA TYR A 332 1.28 -10.07 8.11
C TYR A 332 -0.03 -10.18 8.90
N ASN A 333 -0.59 -11.38 9.10
CA ASN A 333 -1.85 -11.56 9.81
C ASN A 333 -1.85 -12.89 10.58
N ALA A 334 -2.06 -12.86 11.90
CA ALA A 334 -2.08 -14.06 12.72
C ALA A 334 -3.15 -15.10 12.29
N GLY A 335 -4.24 -14.66 11.64
CA GLY A 335 -5.23 -15.55 11.04
C GLY A 335 -4.69 -16.43 9.90
N ASN A 336 -3.53 -16.07 9.32
CA ASN A 336 -2.88 -16.80 8.24
C ASN A 336 -1.80 -17.79 8.73
N TRP A 337 -1.58 -17.91 10.04
CA TRP A 337 -0.55 -18.80 10.61
C TRP A 337 -0.75 -20.28 10.28
N VAL A 338 -1.98 -20.71 9.98
CA VAL A 338 -2.24 -22.07 9.47
C VAL A 338 -1.51 -22.34 8.16
N TYR A 339 -1.50 -21.36 7.24
CA TYR A 339 -0.78 -21.47 5.97
C TYR A 339 0.73 -21.49 6.20
N LEU A 340 1.23 -20.76 7.20
CA LEU A 340 2.65 -20.82 7.56
C LEU A 340 3.07 -22.20 8.09
N ASN A 341 2.21 -22.87 8.87
CA ASN A 341 2.48 -24.25 9.28
C ASN A 341 2.45 -25.23 8.09
N ASP A 342 1.48 -25.10 7.19
CA ASP A 342 1.37 -25.93 5.99
C ASP A 342 2.58 -25.73 5.06
N LEU A 343 3.08 -24.50 4.95
CA LEU A 343 4.33 -24.18 4.25
C LEU A 343 5.50 -24.97 4.80
N PHE A 344 5.75 -24.87 6.10
CA PHE A 344 6.88 -25.57 6.71
C PHE A 344 6.73 -27.09 6.63
N ALA A 345 5.51 -27.62 6.83
CA ALA A 345 5.24 -29.06 6.71
C ALA A 345 5.53 -29.57 5.28
N SER A 346 5.11 -28.82 4.25
CA SER A 346 5.30 -29.20 2.84
C SER A 346 6.78 -29.17 2.45
N VAL A 347 7.48 -28.09 2.79
CA VAL A 347 8.91 -27.93 2.46
C VAL A 347 9.76 -28.97 3.19
N LEU A 348 9.47 -29.27 4.46
CA LEU A 348 10.14 -30.33 5.22
C LEU A 348 9.88 -31.73 4.64
N ALA A 349 8.77 -31.93 3.93
CA ALA A 349 8.49 -33.15 3.18
C ALA A 349 9.16 -33.21 1.79
N GLY A 350 9.86 -32.15 1.39
CA GLY A 350 10.56 -32.04 0.11
C GLY A 350 9.69 -31.50 -1.03
N ASP A 351 8.58 -30.83 -0.73
CA ASP A 351 7.67 -30.21 -1.70
C ASP A 351 7.80 -28.68 -1.66
N ALA A 352 8.14 -28.08 -2.81
CA ALA A 352 8.34 -26.64 -2.96
C ALA A 352 7.09 -25.90 -3.48
N ASP A 353 6.06 -26.61 -3.95
CA ASP A 353 4.95 -25.98 -4.69
C ASP A 353 4.15 -25.02 -3.80
N TYR A 354 3.95 -25.38 -2.53
CA TYR A 354 3.23 -24.51 -1.59
C TYR A 354 4.05 -23.25 -1.19
N ALA A 355 5.37 -23.35 -1.18
CA ALA A 355 6.23 -22.18 -0.97
C ALA A 355 6.12 -21.20 -2.14
N PHE A 356 6.17 -21.71 -3.37
CA PHE A 356 5.96 -20.87 -4.54
C PHE A 356 4.54 -20.32 -4.62
N GLN A 357 3.51 -21.06 -4.21
CA GLN A 357 2.16 -20.50 -4.14
C GLN A 357 2.10 -19.25 -3.26
N LEU A 358 2.76 -19.26 -2.10
CA LEU A 358 2.79 -18.10 -1.20
C LEU A 358 3.70 -16.99 -1.74
N ALA A 359 4.87 -17.32 -2.30
CA ALA A 359 5.74 -16.32 -2.91
C ALA A 359 5.08 -15.65 -4.13
N ASP A 360 4.39 -16.42 -4.98
CA ASP A 360 3.63 -15.93 -6.12
C ASP A 360 2.49 -15.00 -5.66
N SER A 361 1.80 -15.38 -4.58
CA SER A 361 0.75 -14.52 -3.99
C SER A 361 1.32 -13.19 -3.46
N TYR A 362 2.55 -13.19 -2.94
CA TYR A 362 3.22 -11.97 -2.49
C TYR A 362 3.55 -11.05 -3.67
N TYR A 363 4.06 -11.60 -4.76
CA TYR A 363 4.44 -10.85 -5.96
C TYR A 363 3.28 -10.55 -6.92
N GLY A 364 2.07 -11.07 -6.66
CA GLY A 364 0.96 -10.96 -7.59
C GLY A 364 1.18 -11.75 -8.89
N ARG A 365 1.96 -12.82 -8.85
CA ARG A 365 2.27 -13.67 -10.02
C ARG A 365 1.18 -14.71 -10.24
N ASP A 366 0.61 -14.72 -11.44
CA ASP A 366 -0.42 -15.66 -11.86
C ASP A 366 0.14 -17.03 -12.26
N PRO A 367 -0.68 -18.11 -12.27
CA PRO A 367 -0.23 -19.45 -12.64
C PRO A 367 0.30 -19.60 -14.07
N ASP A 368 0.01 -18.65 -14.97
CA ASP A 368 0.55 -18.63 -16.33
C ASP A 368 1.88 -17.85 -16.45
N GLY A 369 2.39 -17.34 -15.33
CA GLY A 369 3.64 -16.58 -15.23
C GLY A 369 3.51 -15.09 -15.51
N THR A 370 2.31 -14.58 -15.77
CA THR A 370 2.06 -13.13 -15.82
C THR A 370 1.95 -12.53 -14.42
N TYR A 371 1.99 -11.20 -14.32
CA TYR A 371 1.85 -10.46 -13.07
C TYR A 371 0.57 -9.63 -13.13
N ALA A 372 -0.18 -9.61 -12.03
CA ALA A 372 -1.49 -8.97 -11.94
C ALA A 372 -1.40 -7.43 -12.05
N ASP A 373 -0.29 -6.85 -11.60
CA ASP A 373 0.00 -5.42 -11.63
C ASP A 373 1.52 -5.16 -11.68
N ASN A 374 1.91 -3.89 -11.58
CA ASN A 374 3.31 -3.44 -11.57
C ASN A 374 3.82 -3.11 -10.14
N SER A 375 3.18 -3.65 -9.09
CA SER A 375 3.45 -3.26 -7.71
C SER A 375 4.91 -3.47 -7.31
N THR A 376 5.56 -4.51 -7.83
CA THR A 376 6.97 -4.82 -7.56
C THR A 376 7.90 -3.76 -8.18
N GLU A 377 7.70 -3.43 -9.45
CA GLU A 377 8.48 -2.41 -10.15
C GLU A 377 8.28 -1.03 -9.52
N ALA A 378 7.04 -0.67 -9.22
CA ALA A 378 6.71 0.58 -8.54
C ALA A 378 7.30 0.63 -7.11
N PHE A 379 7.23 -0.47 -6.35
CA PHE A 379 7.84 -0.57 -5.02
C PHE A 379 9.33 -0.24 -5.06
N ILE A 380 10.08 -0.83 -6.01
CA ILE A 380 11.51 -0.58 -6.15
C ILE A 380 11.75 0.87 -6.60
N ALA A 381 11.06 1.33 -7.64
CA ALA A 381 11.26 2.67 -8.20
C ALA A 381 11.01 3.78 -7.17
N ILE A 382 9.94 3.66 -6.38
CA ILE A 382 9.58 4.66 -5.37
C ILE A 382 10.59 4.66 -4.23
N ASN A 383 10.93 3.49 -3.67
CA ASN A 383 11.91 3.41 -2.58
C ASN A 383 13.29 3.95 -2.99
N CYS A 384 13.75 3.67 -4.22
CA CYS A 384 15.03 4.18 -4.69
C CYS A 384 15.07 5.71 -4.88
N LEU A 385 13.92 6.37 -4.98
CA LEU A 385 13.85 7.83 -4.95
C LEU A 385 13.69 8.41 -3.55
N ASP A 386 13.15 7.65 -2.59
CA ASP A 386 12.88 8.12 -1.23
C ASP A 386 14.01 7.87 -0.22
N TYR A 387 14.92 6.94 -0.51
CA TYR A 387 16.11 6.68 0.29
C TYR A 387 17.39 7.06 -0.45
N SER A 388 18.36 7.62 0.28
CA SER A 388 19.74 7.68 -0.18
C SER A 388 20.44 6.35 0.16
N SER A 389 20.90 5.66 -0.89
CA SER A 389 21.58 4.37 -0.76
C SER A 389 23.05 4.48 -1.15
N ASP A 390 23.93 3.81 -0.41
CA ASP A 390 25.37 3.67 -0.73
C ASP A 390 25.74 2.18 -0.77
N ALA A 391 26.34 1.74 -1.88
CA ALA A 391 26.81 0.36 -2.06
C ALA A 391 28.25 0.14 -1.55
N ASN A 392 28.64 0.84 -0.48
CA ASN A 392 29.97 0.68 0.09
C ASN A 392 30.14 -0.72 0.70
N SER A 393 30.98 -1.55 0.07
CA SER A 393 31.17 -2.95 0.48
C SER A 393 31.58 -3.18 1.95
N GLU A 394 32.31 -2.26 2.59
CA GLU A 394 32.72 -2.40 4.01
C GLU A 394 31.55 -2.09 4.94
N ALA A 395 30.75 -1.07 4.62
CA ALA A 395 29.52 -0.76 5.33
C ALA A 395 28.52 -1.91 5.19
N LEU A 396 28.26 -2.38 3.97
CA LEU A 396 27.35 -3.49 3.69
C LEU A 396 27.72 -4.77 4.43
N ALA A 397 29.01 -5.10 4.52
CA ALA A 397 29.47 -6.26 5.29
C ALA A 397 29.19 -6.09 6.79
N THR A 398 29.42 -4.89 7.34
CA THR A 398 29.14 -4.57 8.74
C THR A 398 27.64 -4.64 9.04
N GLU A 399 26.82 -4.10 8.14
CA GLU A 399 25.36 -4.13 8.24
C GLU A 399 24.81 -5.55 8.16
N ALA A 400 25.34 -6.39 7.25
CA ALA A 400 24.94 -7.80 7.14
C ALA A 400 25.28 -8.60 8.40
N GLU A 401 26.45 -8.38 9.00
CA GLU A 401 26.82 -9.01 10.29
C GLU A 401 25.87 -8.60 11.41
N GLU A 402 25.48 -7.32 11.45
CA GLU A 402 24.56 -6.80 12.46
C GLU A 402 23.14 -7.32 12.27
N LEU A 403 22.64 -7.37 11.03
CA LEU A 403 21.33 -7.95 10.72
C LEU A 403 21.26 -9.43 11.12
N ALA A 404 22.28 -10.22 10.77
CA ALA A 404 22.36 -11.63 11.17
C ALA A 404 22.40 -11.82 12.69
N ARG A 405 22.90 -10.83 13.44
CA ARG A 405 22.91 -10.84 14.91
C ARG A 405 21.56 -10.45 15.51
N LEU A 406 20.89 -9.45 14.92
CA LEU A 406 19.61 -8.92 15.40
C LEU A 406 18.44 -9.88 15.12
N ALA A 407 18.43 -10.48 13.94
CA ALA A 407 17.37 -11.37 13.47
C ALA A 407 18.00 -12.56 12.73
N PRO A 408 18.42 -13.63 13.43
CA PRO A 408 19.15 -14.73 12.81
C PRO A 408 18.44 -15.44 11.67
N VAL A 409 17.10 -15.45 11.63
CA VAL A 409 16.33 -16.06 10.53
C VAL A 409 16.21 -15.11 9.34
N PHE A 410 15.82 -13.85 9.56
CA PHE A 410 15.47 -12.93 8.48
C PHE A 410 16.61 -11.98 8.07
N GLY A 411 17.50 -11.64 9.00
CA GLY A 411 18.60 -10.69 8.79
C GLY A 411 19.49 -11.00 7.58
N PRO A 412 19.93 -12.26 7.37
CA PRO A 412 20.71 -12.62 6.19
C PRO A 412 20.01 -12.30 4.86
N SER A 413 18.70 -12.55 4.77
CA SER A 413 17.90 -12.29 3.56
C SER A 413 17.59 -10.81 3.34
N MET A 414 17.62 -9.99 4.40
CA MET A 414 17.40 -8.54 4.33
C MET A 414 18.72 -7.73 4.24
N SER A 415 19.84 -8.42 4.01
CA SER A 415 21.15 -7.78 3.82
C SER A 415 21.35 -7.32 2.37
N TYR A 416 22.28 -6.38 2.17
CA TYR A 416 22.72 -5.92 0.83
C TYR A 416 21.66 -5.19 -0.02
N GLY A 417 20.48 -4.89 0.51
CA GLY A 417 19.40 -4.21 -0.22
C GLY A 417 19.80 -2.87 -0.85
N ALA A 418 20.68 -2.10 -0.19
CA ALA A 418 21.17 -0.81 -0.68
C ALA A 418 21.92 -0.90 -2.03
N ILE A 419 22.41 -2.09 -2.43
CA ILE A 419 23.02 -2.29 -3.76
C ILE A 419 22.01 -1.97 -4.87
N GLY A 420 20.75 -2.34 -4.69
CA GLY A 420 19.70 -2.10 -5.69
C GLY A 420 19.59 -0.61 -6.02
N CYS A 421 19.22 0.18 -5.02
CA CYS A 421 18.97 1.60 -5.20
C CYS A 421 20.25 2.43 -5.45
N ALA A 422 21.42 1.99 -4.98
CA ALA A 422 22.69 2.63 -5.33
C ALA A 422 23.04 2.52 -6.83
N ASN A 423 22.47 1.56 -7.54
CA ASN A 423 22.63 1.38 -9.00
C ASN A 423 21.41 1.86 -9.80
N TRP A 424 20.46 2.54 -9.15
CA TRP A 424 19.26 3.06 -9.82
C TRP A 424 19.60 4.20 -10.79
N PRO A 425 18.92 4.33 -11.95
CA PRO A 425 19.26 5.35 -12.95
C PRO A 425 19.10 6.80 -12.47
N PHE A 426 18.25 7.03 -11.47
CA PHE A 426 17.99 8.33 -10.87
C PHE A 426 18.44 8.32 -9.41
N PRO A 427 19.60 8.90 -9.08
CA PRO A 427 20.11 8.87 -7.71
C PRO A 427 19.27 9.76 -6.80
N SER A 428 18.89 9.24 -5.63
CA SER A 428 18.30 10.05 -4.57
C SER A 428 19.38 10.67 -3.67
N ILE A 429 19.22 11.96 -3.41
CA ILE A 429 19.97 12.68 -2.36
C ILE A 429 19.07 13.01 -1.16
N ARG A 430 17.92 12.33 -1.04
CA ARG A 430 16.99 12.56 0.05
C ARG A 430 17.54 12.01 1.35
N GLU A 431 17.41 12.82 2.39
CA GLU A 431 17.66 12.42 3.75
C GLU A 431 16.32 12.15 4.43
N ARG A 432 16.22 11.00 5.08
CA ARG A 432 15.09 10.65 5.95
C ARG A 432 15.21 11.48 7.23
N VAL A 433 14.19 12.29 7.49
CA VAL A 433 14.17 13.25 8.59
C VAL A 433 12.83 13.23 9.30
N SER A 434 12.83 13.67 10.56
CA SER A 434 11.59 13.78 11.33
C SER A 434 10.60 14.73 10.66
N ILE A 435 9.32 14.37 10.68
CA ILE A 435 8.22 15.21 10.22
C ILE A 435 7.45 15.73 11.44
N ASP A 436 7.41 17.05 11.60
CA ASP A 436 6.63 17.69 12.68
C ASP A 436 5.20 18.03 12.25
N ALA A 437 4.96 18.22 10.95
CA ALA A 437 3.69 18.68 10.39
C ALA A 437 3.16 19.93 11.11
N ALA A 438 4.05 20.87 11.42
CA ALA A 438 3.72 22.01 12.25
C ALA A 438 2.53 22.83 11.68
N GLY A 439 1.52 23.06 12.51
CA GLY A 439 0.27 23.73 12.11
C GLY A 439 -0.83 22.82 11.57
N SER A 440 -0.62 21.51 11.45
CA SER A 440 -1.68 20.56 11.11
C SER A 440 -2.75 20.48 12.20
N GLY A 441 -3.91 19.92 11.85
CA GLY A 441 -4.87 19.41 12.84
C GLY A 441 -4.31 18.19 13.61
N PRO A 442 -5.04 17.69 14.62
CA PRO A 442 -4.73 16.43 15.28
C PRO A 442 -4.65 15.28 14.29
N ILE A 443 -3.67 14.39 14.43
CA ILE A 443 -3.44 13.22 13.58
C ILE A 443 -3.42 11.97 14.45
N LEU A 444 -4.17 10.92 14.09
CA LEU A 444 -4.09 9.65 14.79
C LEU A 444 -3.04 8.75 14.14
N VAL A 445 -2.22 8.12 14.97
CA VAL A 445 -1.23 7.12 14.57
C VAL A 445 -1.59 5.81 15.25
N VAL A 446 -1.99 4.80 14.48
CA VAL A 446 -2.35 3.47 14.97
C VAL A 446 -1.13 2.54 14.85
N GLY A 447 -0.74 1.91 15.95
CA GLY A 447 0.39 0.98 16.01
C GLY A 447 0.03 -0.35 16.67
N THR A 448 0.37 -1.47 16.03
CA THR A 448 0.22 -2.82 16.59
C THR A 448 1.50 -3.25 17.31
N THR A 449 1.38 -3.76 18.54
CA THR A 449 2.56 -4.06 19.40
C THR A 449 3.52 -5.09 18.81
N ASN A 450 3.03 -6.07 18.06
CA ASN A 450 3.87 -7.04 17.34
C ASN A 450 3.62 -7.00 15.83
N ASP A 451 3.55 -5.79 15.27
CA ASP A 451 3.58 -5.58 13.81
C ASP A 451 4.94 -5.99 13.23
N PRO A 452 5.02 -6.95 12.30
CA PRO A 452 6.30 -7.35 11.72
C PRO A 452 6.84 -6.37 10.67
N ALA A 453 5.97 -5.66 9.96
CA ALA A 453 6.32 -4.85 8.78
C ALA A 453 6.52 -3.36 9.13
N THR A 454 5.72 -2.84 10.06
CA THR A 454 5.88 -1.49 10.62
C THR A 454 5.93 -1.57 12.14
N PRO A 455 7.07 -1.98 12.73
CA PRO A 455 7.15 -2.29 14.15
C PRO A 455 6.70 -1.13 15.03
N TYR A 456 6.05 -1.45 16.15
CA TYR A 456 5.36 -0.50 17.03
C TYR A 456 6.16 0.76 17.40
N VAL A 457 7.47 0.63 17.56
CA VAL A 457 8.38 1.76 17.85
C VAL A 457 8.29 2.86 16.79
N TRP A 458 7.97 2.55 15.54
CA TRP A 458 7.76 3.55 14.48
C TRP A 458 6.47 4.33 14.68
N ALA A 459 5.40 3.70 15.17
CA ALA A 459 4.18 4.40 15.55
C ALA A 459 4.41 5.32 16.75
N GLU A 460 5.14 4.85 17.76
CA GLU A 460 5.56 5.68 18.90
C GLU A 460 6.39 6.89 18.43
N ASN A 461 7.36 6.66 17.55
CA ASN A 461 8.22 7.71 17.01
C ASN A 461 7.44 8.72 16.17
N LEU A 462 6.63 8.27 15.20
CA LEU A 462 5.86 9.18 14.34
C LEU A 462 4.87 10.01 15.17
N ALA A 463 4.13 9.39 16.10
CA ALA A 463 3.23 10.12 16.99
C ALA A 463 3.96 11.17 17.83
N ALA A 464 5.17 10.87 18.31
CA ALA A 464 5.98 11.79 19.09
C ALA A 464 6.66 12.90 18.26
N GLN A 465 6.91 12.67 16.97
CA GLN A 465 7.47 13.67 16.06
C GLN A 465 6.45 14.73 15.65
N LEU A 466 5.21 14.32 15.39
CA LEU A 466 4.12 15.20 14.97
C LEU A 466 3.73 16.18 16.08
N GLU A 467 3.58 17.46 15.77
CA GLU A 467 3.19 18.50 16.75
C GLU A 467 1.83 18.19 17.40
N ASN A 468 0.90 17.59 16.64
CA ASN A 468 -0.41 17.18 17.09
C ASN A 468 -0.67 15.67 16.83
N GLY A 469 0.34 14.83 17.09
CA GLY A 469 0.21 13.37 16.99
C GLY A 469 -0.47 12.75 18.21
N HIS A 470 -1.34 11.76 17.98
CA HIS A 470 -2.02 10.98 19.01
C HIS A 470 -1.85 9.49 18.73
N LEU A 471 -1.26 8.75 19.66
CA LEU A 471 -0.99 7.33 19.48
C LEU A 471 -2.20 6.50 19.89
N VAL A 472 -2.59 5.55 19.07
CA VAL A 472 -3.62 4.55 19.33
C VAL A 472 -2.96 3.18 19.26
N THR A 473 -2.82 2.50 20.40
CA THR A 473 -2.13 1.20 20.47
C THR A 473 -3.12 0.08 20.25
N TYR A 474 -2.74 -0.92 19.45
CA TYR A 474 -3.36 -2.24 19.44
C TYR A 474 -2.39 -3.28 20.03
N GLU A 475 -2.75 -3.86 21.18
CA GLU A 475 -2.05 -4.98 21.82
C GLU A 475 -2.38 -6.28 21.10
N GLY A 476 -1.56 -6.61 20.10
CA GLY A 476 -1.79 -7.80 19.28
C GLY A 476 -0.69 -8.09 18.28
N GLU A 477 -1.07 -8.94 17.33
CA GLU A 477 -0.25 -9.53 16.29
C GLU A 477 -0.72 -9.05 14.91
N GLY A 478 0.23 -8.93 13.98
CA GLY A 478 -0.06 -8.63 12.58
C GLY A 478 0.14 -7.16 12.21
N HIS A 479 0.14 -6.93 10.90
CA HIS A 479 0.39 -5.63 10.31
C HIS A 479 -0.90 -4.82 10.23
N THR A 480 -0.87 -3.56 10.68
CA THR A 480 -2.03 -2.64 10.75
C THR A 480 -3.15 -3.14 11.69
N ALA A 481 -4.13 -2.31 12.04
CA ALA A 481 -5.16 -2.69 13.03
C ALA A 481 -6.59 -2.25 12.70
N TYR A 482 -6.79 -1.13 12.02
CA TYR A 482 -8.14 -0.61 11.80
C TYR A 482 -8.96 -1.56 10.89
N ASN A 483 -10.21 -1.75 11.29
CA ASN A 483 -11.23 -2.57 10.63
C ASN A 483 -10.90 -4.08 10.51
N LYS A 484 -9.92 -4.56 11.27
CA LYS A 484 -9.49 -5.99 11.31
C LYS A 484 -9.07 -6.49 12.69
N SER A 485 -8.86 -5.60 13.66
CA SER A 485 -8.45 -5.96 15.03
C SER A 485 -9.66 -6.08 15.98
N ASN A 486 -10.15 -4.95 16.51
CA ASN A 486 -11.16 -4.91 17.55
C ASN A 486 -12.00 -3.62 17.53
N ALA A 487 -13.08 -3.61 18.33
CA ALA A 487 -14.01 -2.49 18.40
C ALA A 487 -13.38 -1.21 18.99
N CYS A 488 -12.39 -1.31 19.88
CA CYS A 488 -11.75 -0.15 20.49
C CYS A 488 -10.98 0.68 19.45
N ILE A 489 -10.21 0.01 18.57
CA ILE A 489 -9.56 0.66 17.43
C ILE A 489 -10.60 1.25 16.47
N ASN A 490 -11.59 0.46 16.07
CA ASN A 490 -12.60 0.89 15.09
C ASN A 490 -13.41 2.09 15.58
N ASP A 491 -13.90 2.04 16.83
CA ASP A 491 -14.70 3.13 17.40
C ASP A 491 -13.87 4.40 17.55
N THR A 492 -12.59 4.30 17.97
CA THR A 492 -11.69 5.46 18.08
C THR A 492 -11.47 6.14 16.74
N VAL A 493 -11.16 5.37 15.70
CA VAL A 493 -10.91 5.89 14.34
C VAL A 493 -12.19 6.43 13.72
N ASP A 494 -13.31 5.72 13.84
CA ASP A 494 -14.60 6.16 13.29
C ASP A 494 -15.12 7.42 13.97
N ASP A 495 -15.01 7.53 15.29
CA ASP A 495 -15.44 8.72 16.03
C ASP A 495 -14.54 9.92 15.71
N TYR A 496 -13.23 9.70 15.52
CA TYR A 496 -12.32 10.72 15.03
C TYR A 496 -12.71 11.19 13.62
N PHE A 497 -13.00 10.28 12.69
CA PHE A 497 -13.40 10.63 11.32
C PHE A 497 -14.80 11.21 11.19
N ILE A 498 -15.77 10.78 11.99
CA ILE A 498 -17.17 11.23 11.85
C ILE A 498 -17.43 12.44 12.75
N GLU A 499 -17.04 12.36 14.02
CA GLU A 499 -17.43 13.33 15.05
C GLU A 499 -16.34 14.35 15.38
N GLY A 500 -15.08 14.02 15.09
CA GLY A 500 -13.93 14.89 15.27
C GLY A 500 -13.36 14.74 16.67
N LEU A 501 -13.68 13.60 17.31
CA LEU A 501 -13.27 13.28 18.66
C LEU A 501 -11.82 12.80 18.63
N VAL A 502 -10.97 13.56 19.29
CA VAL A 502 -9.58 13.19 19.54
C VAL A 502 -9.50 12.60 20.94
N PRO A 503 -8.88 11.43 21.15
CA PRO A 503 -8.73 10.87 22.48
C PRO A 503 -8.02 11.84 23.44
N ASP A 504 -8.57 12.00 24.66
CA ASP A 504 -7.96 12.84 25.72
C ASP A 504 -6.60 12.29 26.21
N ALA A 505 -6.34 11.01 25.94
CA ALA A 505 -5.09 10.30 26.19
C ALA A 505 -4.94 9.18 25.15
N ASP A 506 -3.70 8.78 24.88
CA ASP A 506 -3.37 7.68 23.97
C ASP A 506 -4.03 6.36 24.44
N PRO A 507 -5.04 5.84 23.73
CA PRO A 507 -5.71 4.62 24.15
C PRO A 507 -4.84 3.39 23.87
N THR A 508 -4.94 2.42 24.78
CA THR A 508 -4.47 1.05 24.56
C THR A 508 -5.67 0.16 24.37
N CYS A 509 -5.86 -0.23 23.11
CA CYS A 509 -6.73 -1.30 22.64
C CYS A 509 -5.86 -2.54 22.37
#